data_AF-A0A2T6AZ30-F1
#
_entry.id   AF-A0A2T6AZ30-F1
#
_cell.length_a   1.000
_cell.length_b   1.000
_cell.length_c   1.000
_cell.angle_alpha   90.00
_cell.angle_beta   90.00
_cell.angle_gamma   90.00
#
_symmetry.space_group_name_H-M   'P 1'
#
loop_
_entity.id
_entity.type
_entity.pdbx_description
1 polymer ?
#
loop_
_entity_poly.entity_id
_entity_poly.type
_entity_poly.pdbx_seq_one_letter_code
_entity_poly.pdbx_strand_id
1 'polypeptide(L)'
;MWGLRKQASLLIEAGHLNAGSYTVGMILDEARIVQERLNARTALNADLMHLAISATPTEYNKAGVALAKSAAKALKDTLKKLRGG
;
A
#
# COMPACT_ATOMS: atom_id res chain seq x y z
N MET A 1 -21.76 20.17 -4.24
CA MET A 1 -22.12 18.91 -3.55
C MET A 1 -21.70 17.62 -4.26
N TRP A 2 -21.41 17.63 -5.57
CA TRP A 2 -21.02 16.41 -6.31
C TRP A 2 -19.73 15.72 -5.78
N GLY A 3 -18.74 16.52 -5.34
CA GLY A 3 -17.49 15.98 -4.77
C GLY A 3 -17.68 15.18 -3.47
N LEU A 4 -18.58 15.64 -2.59
CA LEU A 4 -18.88 14.97 -1.31
C LEU A 4 -19.57 13.61 -1.51
N ARG A 5 -20.51 13.53 -2.48
CA ARG A 5 -21.13 12.25 -2.83
C ARG A 5 -20.13 11.25 -3.38
N LYS A 6 -19.18 11.71 -4.20
CA LYS A 6 -18.10 10.86 -4.71
C LYS A 6 -17.20 10.36 -3.57
N GLN A 7 -16.84 11.22 -2.62
CA GLN A 7 -16.05 10.83 -1.45
C GLN A 7 -16.80 9.85 -0.55
N ALA A 8 -18.07 10.08 -0.26
CA ALA A 8 -18.89 9.14 0.50
C ALA A 8 -18.99 7.77 -0.19
N SER A 9 -19.14 7.74 -1.52
CA SER A 9 -19.15 6.49 -2.29
C SER A 9 -17.82 5.74 -2.20
N LEU A 10 -16.69 6.45 -2.29
CA LEU A 10 -15.36 5.84 -2.15
C LEU A 10 -15.11 5.32 -0.74
N LEU A 11 -15.65 6.01 0.28
CA LEU A 11 -15.58 5.55 1.67
C LEU A 11 -16.40 4.27 1.89
N ILE A 12 -17.58 4.17 1.27
CA ILE A 12 -18.39 2.94 1.31
C ILE A 12 -17.62 1.77 0.67
N GLU A 13 -17.00 1.99 -0.48
CA GLU A 13 -16.16 0.99 -1.15
C GLU A 13 -14.94 0.59 -0.30
N ALA A 14 -14.38 1.53 0.47
CA ALA A 14 -13.30 1.27 1.43
C ALA A 14 -13.76 0.58 2.73
N GLY A 15 -15.07 0.29 2.90
CA GLY A 15 -15.63 -0.44 4.04
C GLY A 15 -16.38 0.42 5.06
N HIS A 16 -16.49 1.74 4.85
CA HIS A 16 -17.27 2.64 5.71
C HIS A 16 -18.74 2.67 5.27
N LEU A 17 -19.47 1.59 5.55
CA LEU A 17 -20.88 1.40 5.15
C LEU A 17 -21.81 2.55 5.62
N ASN A 18 -21.44 3.22 6.71
CA ASN A 18 -22.19 4.34 7.28
C ASN A 18 -21.75 5.71 6.74
N ALA A 19 -20.91 5.80 5.70
CA ALA A 19 -20.42 7.10 5.22
C ALA A 19 -21.53 8.06 4.73
N GLY A 20 -22.72 7.54 4.41
CA GLY A 20 -23.90 8.35 4.10
C GLY A 20 -24.49 9.13 5.28
N SER A 21 -24.20 8.72 6.53
CA SER A 21 -24.63 9.43 7.75
C SER A 21 -23.52 10.29 8.36
N TYR A 22 -22.35 10.35 7.74
CA TYR A 22 -21.23 11.15 8.23
C TYR A 22 -21.50 12.64 8.01
N THR A 23 -21.02 13.46 8.94
CA THR A 23 -20.97 14.91 8.72
C THR A 23 -19.98 15.22 7.60
N VAL A 24 -20.14 16.38 6.96
CA VAL A 24 -19.26 16.81 5.87
C VAL A 24 -17.78 16.82 6.28
N GLY A 25 -17.47 17.25 7.51
CA GLY A 25 -16.11 17.23 8.04
C GLY A 25 -15.55 15.81 8.17
N MET A 26 -16.35 14.88 8.71
CA MET A 26 -15.95 13.47 8.84
C MET A 26 -15.71 12.80 7.48
N ILE A 27 -16.52 13.11 6.46
CA ILE A 27 -16.29 12.58 5.10
C ILE A 27 -14.93 13.05 4.57
N LEU A 28 -14.54 14.29 4.82
CA LEU A 28 -13.27 14.85 4.35
C LEU A 28 -12.07 14.25 5.12
N ASP A 29 -12.17 14.15 6.44
CA ASP A 29 -11.11 13.58 7.27
C ASP A 29 -10.90 12.09 6.97
N GLU A 30 -11.98 11.31 6.90
CA GLU A 30 -11.87 9.89 6.61
C GLU A 30 -11.38 9.65 5.17
N ALA A 31 -11.86 10.45 4.20
CA ALA A 31 -11.37 10.36 2.82
C ALA A 31 -9.87 10.65 2.74
N ARG A 32 -9.37 11.62 3.53
CA ARG A 32 -7.94 11.92 3.61
C ARG A 32 -7.14 10.74 4.18
N ILE A 33 -7.62 10.15 5.28
CA ILE A 33 -6.97 8.98 5.90
C ILE A 33 -6.92 7.80 4.92
N VAL A 34 -8.03 7.52 4.22
CA VAL A 34 -8.09 6.46 3.21
C VAL A 34 -7.14 6.76 2.04
N GLN A 35 -7.08 8.00 1.59
CA GLN A 35 -6.17 8.41 0.52
C GLN A 35 -4.70 8.25 0.93
N GLU A 36 -4.33 8.64 2.14
CA GLU A 36 -2.96 8.45 2.67
C GLU A 36 -2.59 6.96 2.72
N ARG A 37 -3.51 6.10 3.18
CA ARG A 37 -3.32 4.64 3.19
C ARG A 37 -3.18 4.05 1.78
N LEU A 38 -4.00 4.51 0.83
CA LEU A 38 -3.90 4.06 -0.57
C LEU A 38 -2.58 4.49 -1.20
N ASN A 39 -2.15 5.73 -0.97
CA ASN A 39 -0.86 6.21 -1.47
C ASN A 39 0.30 5.39 -0.88
N ALA A 40 0.28 5.10 0.42
CA ALA A 40 1.28 4.24 1.06
C ALA A 40 1.30 2.82 0.47
N ARG A 41 0.14 2.23 0.20
CA ARG A 41 0.03 0.91 -0.47
C ARG A 41 0.57 0.94 -1.89
N THR A 42 0.25 1.99 -2.65
CA THR A 42 0.75 2.14 -4.03
C THR A 42 2.26 2.33 -4.06
N ALA A 43 2.82 3.12 -3.14
CA ALA A 43 4.27 3.27 -2.98
C ALA A 43 4.93 1.93 -2.65
N LEU A 44 4.37 1.18 -1.68
CA LEU A 44 4.87 -0.14 -1.33
C LEU A 44 4.79 -1.13 -2.49
N ASN A 45 3.71 -1.11 -3.28
CA ASN A 45 3.59 -1.94 -4.48
C ASN A 45 4.60 -1.54 -5.57
N ALA A 46 4.87 -0.24 -5.74
CA ALA A 46 5.88 0.25 -6.66
C ALA A 46 7.29 -0.20 -6.23
N ASP A 47 7.60 -0.11 -4.93
CA ASP A 47 8.86 -0.60 -4.36
C ASP A 47 9.01 -2.11 -4.53
N LEU A 48 7.94 -2.87 -4.30
CA LEU A 48 7.92 -4.31 -4.53
C LEU A 48 8.08 -4.65 -6.01
N MET A 49 7.47 -3.89 -6.92
CA MET A 49 7.66 -4.06 -8.36
C MET A 49 9.09 -3.72 -8.78
N HIS A 50 9.68 -2.64 -8.28
CA HIS A 50 11.09 -2.31 -8.50
C HIS A 50 12.01 -3.42 -8.00
N LEU A 51 11.71 -3.96 -6.82
CA LEU A 51 12.46 -5.06 -6.23
C LEU A 51 12.31 -6.34 -7.07
N ALA A 52 11.09 -6.68 -7.52
CA ALA A 52 10.84 -7.81 -8.41
C ALA A 52 11.56 -7.67 -9.76
N ILE A 53 11.52 -6.48 -10.38
CA ILE A 53 12.25 -6.19 -11.62
C ILE A 53 13.76 -6.30 -11.39
N SER A 54 14.28 -5.73 -10.30
CA SER A 54 15.72 -5.82 -9.96
C SER A 54 16.17 -7.24 -9.61
N ALA A 55 15.23 -8.06 -9.12
CA ALA A 55 15.44 -9.47 -8.81
C ALA A 55 15.31 -10.39 -10.02
N THR A 56 14.83 -9.88 -11.16
CA THR A 56 14.70 -10.68 -12.38
C THR A 56 16.11 -10.90 -12.95
N PRO A 57 16.60 -12.14 -12.99
CA PRO A 57 17.96 -12.42 -13.41
C PRO A 57 18.05 -12.26 -14.93
N THR A 58 18.47 -11.09 -15.39
CA THR A 58 19.01 -10.96 -16.75
C THR A 58 20.43 -11.52 -16.75
N GLU A 59 20.87 -12.15 -17.85
CA GLU A 59 22.19 -12.80 -17.97
C GLU A 59 23.38 -11.89 -17.61
N TYR A 60 23.16 -10.57 -17.57
CA TYR A 60 24.13 -9.54 -17.24
C TYR A 60 24.15 -9.10 -15.77
N ASN A 61 23.23 -9.56 -14.91
CA ASN A 61 23.03 -8.96 -13.58
C ASN A 61 23.23 -9.93 -12.42
N LYS A 62 24.45 -10.46 -12.27
CA LYS A 62 24.87 -11.19 -11.04
C LYS A 62 24.70 -10.34 -9.76
N ALA A 63 24.75 -9.01 -9.90
CA ALA A 63 24.49 -8.07 -8.81
C ALA A 63 23.00 -8.02 -8.40
N GLY A 64 22.08 -8.08 -9.36
CA GLY A 64 20.63 -8.13 -9.11
C GLY A 64 20.20 -9.36 -8.31
N VAL A 65 20.81 -10.53 -8.57
CA VAL A 65 20.56 -11.76 -7.80
C VAL A 65 21.06 -11.64 -6.35
N ALA A 66 22.21 -11.00 -6.14
CA ALA A 66 22.73 -10.74 -4.80
C ALA A 66 21.85 -9.76 -4.02
N LEU A 67 21.39 -8.69 -4.70
CA LEU A 67 20.46 -7.70 -4.13
C LEU A 67 19.12 -8.35 -3.76
N ALA A 68 18.55 -9.16 -4.65
CA ALA A 68 17.32 -9.91 -4.42
C ALA A 68 17.43 -10.87 -3.23
N LYS A 69 18.55 -11.58 -3.09
CA LYS A 69 18.81 -12.44 -1.93
C LYS A 69 18.85 -11.66 -0.62
N SER A 70 19.49 -10.47 -0.65
CA SER A 70 19.58 -9.62 0.54
C SER A 70 18.21 -9.06 0.94
N ALA A 71 17.41 -8.64 -0.03
CA ALA A 71 16.08 -8.09 0.21
C ALA A 71 15.08 -9.17 0.65
N ALA A 72 15.15 -10.37 0.06
CA ALA A 72 14.35 -11.52 0.51
C ALA A 72 14.70 -11.95 1.93
N LYS A 73 15.98 -11.85 2.32
CA LYS A 73 16.42 -12.14 3.70
C LYS A 73 15.89 -11.09 4.68
N ALA A 74 15.99 -9.81 4.35
CA ALA A 74 15.43 -8.72 5.16
C ALA A 74 13.91 -8.88 5.35
N LEU A 75 13.19 -9.21 4.26
CA LEU A 75 11.74 -9.45 4.30
C LEU A 75 11.39 -10.63 5.22
N LYS A 76 12.14 -11.74 5.13
CA LYS A 76 11.95 -12.91 5.99
C LYS A 76 12.20 -12.61 7.45
N ASP A 77 13.24 -11.82 7.77
CA ASP A 77 13.54 -11.41 9.14
C ASP A 77 12.47 -10.48 9.70
N THR A 78 11.91 -9.58 8.89
CA THR A 78 10.75 -8.75 9.30
C THR A 78 9.50 -9.59 9.54
N LEU A 79 9.19 -10.57 8.67
CA LEU A 79 8.06 -11.48 8.86
C LEU A 79 8.22 -12.35 10.10
N LYS A 80 9.44 -12.77 10.43
CA LYS A 80 9.72 -13.56 11.64
C LYS A 80 9.54 -12.73 12.91
N LYS A 81 9.91 -11.45 12.90
CA LYS A 81 9.64 -10.52 14.01
C LYS A 81 8.15 -10.25 14.21
N LEU A 82 7.37 -10.16 13.14
CA LEU A 82 5.92 -9.94 13.22
C LEU A 82 5.12 -11.20 13.61
N ARG A 83 5.64 -12.40 13.34
CA ARG A 83 4.97 -13.68 13.68
C ARG A 83 5.37 -14.24 15.05
N GLY A 84 6.27 -13.57 15.76
CA GLY A 84 6.85 -14.04 17.03
C GLY A 84 6.73 -13.04 18.17
N GLY A 85 5.78 -12.10 18.10
CA GLY A 85 5.37 -11.22 19.19
C GLY A 85 3.99 -11.60 19.67
#